data_AF-A0A378M8U7-F1
#
_entry.id   AF-A0A378M8U7-F1
#
_cell.length_a   1.000
_cell.length_b   1.000
_cell.length_c   1.000
_cell.angle_alpha   90.00
_cell.angle_beta   90.00
_cell.angle_gamma   90.00
#
_symmetry.space_group_name_H-M   'P 1'
#
loop_
_entity.id
_entity.type
_entity.pdbx_description
1 polymer ?
#
loop_
_entity_poly.entity_id
_entity_poly.type
_entity_poly.pdbx_seq_one_letter_code
_entity_poly.pdbx_strand_id
1 'polypeptide(L)'
;MFGKGKLTLLGVQHVLAMYAGAVIVPLLIGGALHFSPAQMTYLVSIDIFMCGVATCLQLFVNRFFGIGLPVILGCAVQAIAPIILIGQSMSISAIYGAIIVSGLFVFLIAPFFSMIVRFFPPVVTGSVVTVIGLTLIPVAINNLAGGEGAKDFGSPYNLALGFGTLLLIILIFKFGKGFLRAIAVLIGLLAGSIVDAFTRGISLSAVSEATWLHLPTPFYFGMPSFHASAIITMILISLVSMVESTGVYFALSDITGQKLKANDLTKGYRSEGLAIILGGIFNTFPYTAYSQNVGLVQLSGVKTKK
;
A
#
# COMPACT_ATOMS: atom_id res chain seq x y z
N MET A 1 27.46 -9.43 -10.52
CA MET A 1 26.76 -8.12 -10.66
C MET A 1 25.74 -8.25 -11.79
N PHE A 2 24.47 -7.93 -11.55
CA PHE A 2 23.47 -7.93 -12.64
C PHE A 2 23.78 -6.83 -13.65
N GLY A 3 23.62 -7.11 -14.96
CA GLY A 3 23.71 -6.08 -15.99
C GLY A 3 22.55 -5.07 -15.89
N LYS A 4 22.76 -3.84 -16.36
CA LYS A 4 21.77 -2.73 -16.25
C LYS A 4 20.38 -3.13 -16.76
N GLY A 5 20.29 -3.80 -17.91
CA GLY A 5 19.00 -4.27 -18.46
C GLY A 5 18.28 -5.30 -17.57
N LYS A 6 19.03 -6.17 -16.88
CA LYS A 6 18.44 -7.14 -15.95
C LYS A 6 17.95 -6.47 -14.67
N LEU A 7 18.62 -5.42 -14.19
CA LEU A 7 18.14 -4.60 -13.07
C LEU A 7 16.86 -3.84 -13.43
N THR A 8 16.81 -3.21 -14.61
CA THR A 8 15.59 -2.54 -15.09
C THR A 8 14.41 -3.51 -15.17
N LEU A 9 14.64 -4.70 -15.74
CA LEU A 9 13.59 -5.73 -15.80
C LEU A 9 13.09 -6.09 -14.40
N LEU A 10 14.00 -6.40 -13.47
CA LEU A 10 13.67 -6.74 -12.07
C LEU A 10 12.92 -5.62 -11.34
N GLY A 11 13.29 -4.37 -11.57
CA GLY A 11 12.59 -3.20 -11.04
C GLY A 11 11.15 -3.13 -11.56
N VAL A 12 10.95 -3.33 -12.86
CA VAL A 12 9.61 -3.43 -13.46
C VAL A 12 8.81 -4.58 -12.82
N GLN A 13 9.44 -5.73 -12.52
CA GLN A 13 8.74 -6.82 -11.84
C GLN A 13 8.25 -6.44 -10.45
N HIS A 14 9.06 -5.72 -9.67
CA HIS A 14 8.67 -5.28 -8.33
C HIS A 14 7.53 -4.27 -8.39
N VAL A 15 7.57 -3.33 -9.34
CA VAL A 15 6.48 -2.36 -9.56
C VAL A 15 5.18 -3.09 -9.92
N LEU A 16 5.23 -4.01 -10.88
CA LEU A 16 4.04 -4.76 -11.32
C LEU A 16 3.48 -5.68 -10.23
N ALA A 17 4.35 -6.28 -9.41
CA ALA A 17 3.93 -7.11 -8.29
C ALA A 17 3.30 -6.28 -7.16
N MET A 18 3.81 -5.07 -6.91
CA MET A 18 3.27 -4.15 -5.92
C MET A 18 1.94 -3.53 -6.38
N TYR A 19 1.81 -3.24 -7.68
CA TYR A 19 0.69 -2.49 -8.26
C TYR A 19 -0.68 -2.95 -7.76
N ALA A 20 -0.95 -4.26 -7.79
CA ALA A 20 -2.26 -4.79 -7.41
C ALA A 20 -2.66 -4.45 -5.96
N GLY A 21 -1.70 -4.46 -5.03
CA GLY A 21 -1.98 -4.12 -3.64
C GLY A 21 -1.81 -2.62 -3.31
N ALA A 22 -1.06 -1.86 -4.10
CA ALA A 22 -1.00 -0.40 -3.96
C ALA A 22 -2.33 0.25 -4.36
N VAL A 23 -2.90 -0.15 -5.50
CA VAL A 23 -4.09 0.47 -6.08
C VAL A 23 -5.37 0.19 -5.27
N ILE A 24 -5.40 -0.88 -4.48
CA ILE A 24 -6.59 -1.26 -3.71
C ILE A 24 -6.98 -0.22 -2.65
N VAL A 25 -5.99 0.43 -2.02
CA VAL A 25 -6.23 1.40 -0.94
C VAL A 25 -6.93 2.66 -1.46
N PRO A 26 -6.44 3.35 -2.50
CA PRO A 26 -7.16 4.45 -3.13
C PRO A 26 -8.57 4.05 -3.58
N LEU A 27 -8.74 2.88 -4.20
CA LEU A 27 -10.03 2.43 -4.70
C LEU A 27 -11.05 2.21 -3.58
N LEU A 28 -10.66 1.56 -2.48
CA LEU A 28 -11.55 1.31 -1.34
C LEU A 28 -11.94 2.61 -0.64
N ILE A 29 -10.98 3.50 -0.40
CA ILE A 29 -11.25 4.78 0.26
C ILE A 29 -12.08 5.69 -0.63
N GLY A 30 -11.67 5.87 -1.89
CA GLY A 30 -12.38 6.75 -2.81
C GLY A 30 -13.77 6.23 -3.19
N GLY A 31 -13.97 4.90 -3.23
CA GLY A 31 -15.28 4.29 -3.41
C GLY A 31 -16.21 4.59 -2.22
N ALA A 32 -15.71 4.41 -0.99
CA ALA A 32 -16.48 4.67 0.23
C ALA A 32 -16.73 6.15 0.53
N LEU A 33 -15.89 7.06 0.00
CA LEU A 33 -16.03 8.51 0.10
C LEU A 33 -16.64 9.15 -1.16
N HIS A 34 -17.10 8.34 -2.12
CA HIS A 34 -17.75 8.77 -3.36
C HIS A 34 -16.94 9.77 -4.20
N PHE A 35 -15.65 9.53 -4.35
CA PHE A 35 -14.78 10.34 -5.22
C PHE A 35 -15.18 10.20 -6.69
N SER A 36 -15.04 11.29 -7.45
CA SER A 36 -15.30 11.27 -8.88
C SER A 36 -14.26 10.40 -9.63
N PRO A 37 -14.57 9.91 -10.85
CA PRO A 37 -13.61 9.15 -11.65
C PRO A 37 -12.28 9.88 -11.89
N ALA A 38 -12.34 11.22 -12.06
CA ALA A 38 -11.16 12.05 -12.22
C ALA A 38 -10.32 12.12 -10.93
N GLN A 39 -10.97 12.27 -9.77
CA GLN A 39 -10.29 12.25 -8.46
C GLN A 39 -9.66 10.89 -8.17
N MET A 40 -10.35 9.81 -8.53
CA MET A 40 -9.82 8.44 -8.38
C MET A 40 -8.58 8.21 -9.24
N THR A 41 -8.64 8.60 -10.51
CA THR A 41 -7.52 8.47 -11.46
C THR A 41 -6.30 9.28 -11.00
N TYR A 42 -6.54 10.50 -10.53
CA TYR A 42 -5.51 11.34 -9.92
C TYR A 42 -4.90 10.66 -8.69
N LEU A 43 -5.72 10.21 -7.74
CA LEU A 43 -5.26 9.58 -6.50
C LEU A 43 -4.42 8.34 -6.74
N VAL A 44 -4.89 7.42 -7.60
CA VAL A 44 -4.14 6.21 -7.95
C VAL A 44 -2.77 6.57 -8.55
N SER A 45 -2.74 7.57 -9.43
CA SER A 45 -1.50 7.99 -10.10
C SER A 45 -0.50 8.60 -9.12
N ILE A 46 -0.94 9.52 -8.27
CA ILE A 46 -0.08 10.19 -7.29
C ILE A 46 0.34 9.24 -6.18
N ASP A 47 -0.52 8.33 -5.74
CA ASP A 47 -0.20 7.34 -4.73
C ASP A 47 0.91 6.37 -5.18
N ILE A 48 0.84 5.86 -6.42
CA ILE A 48 1.92 5.03 -6.99
C ILE A 48 3.23 5.83 -7.09
N PHE A 49 3.17 7.09 -7.53
CA PHE A 49 4.34 7.95 -7.61
C PHE A 49 4.96 8.18 -6.22
N MET A 50 4.11 8.48 -5.23
CA MET A 50 4.53 8.74 -3.85
C MET A 50 5.02 7.48 -3.13
N CYS A 51 4.49 6.29 -3.44
CA CYS A 51 5.07 5.01 -3.02
C CYS A 51 6.52 4.88 -3.50
N GLY A 52 6.81 5.30 -4.74
CA GLY A 52 8.17 5.36 -5.28
C GLY A 52 9.06 6.32 -4.50
N VAL A 53 8.57 7.54 -4.23
CA VAL A 53 9.30 8.54 -3.41
C VAL A 53 9.55 8.01 -2.00
N ALA A 54 8.54 7.43 -1.35
CA ALA A 54 8.62 6.83 -0.03
C ALA A 54 9.65 5.70 0.00
N THR A 55 9.63 4.80 -0.99
CA THR A 55 10.61 3.73 -1.13
C THR A 55 12.03 4.29 -1.31
N CYS A 56 12.20 5.36 -2.09
CA CYS A 56 13.48 6.06 -2.19
C CYS A 56 13.96 6.62 -0.85
N LEU A 57 13.08 7.21 -0.03
CA LEU A 57 13.42 7.68 1.33
C LEU A 57 13.91 6.52 2.22
N GLN A 58 13.40 5.31 2.00
CA GLN A 58 13.81 4.12 2.75
C GLN A 58 15.18 3.58 2.31
N LEU A 59 15.47 3.66 1.01
CA LEU A 59 16.70 3.17 0.40
C LEU A 59 17.87 4.15 0.55
N PHE A 60 17.62 5.46 0.54
CA PHE A 60 18.63 6.50 0.73
C PHE A 60 19.05 6.61 2.19
N VAL A 61 20.09 5.86 2.56
CA VAL A 61 20.66 5.88 3.91
C VAL A 61 21.46 7.17 4.12
N ASN A 62 21.06 7.97 5.09
CA ASN A 62 21.84 9.12 5.57
C ASN A 62 21.92 9.12 7.11
N ARG A 63 22.31 10.26 7.71
CA ARG A 63 22.43 10.39 9.16
C ARG A 63 21.07 10.32 9.88
N PHE A 64 20.00 10.74 9.23
CA PHE A 64 18.69 10.96 9.84
C PHE A 64 17.64 9.90 9.47
N PHE A 65 17.68 9.37 8.25
CA PHE A 65 16.68 8.44 7.71
C PHE A 65 17.31 7.39 6.77
N GLY A 66 16.52 6.39 6.40
CA GLY A 66 16.86 5.29 5.50
C GLY A 66 17.44 4.07 6.23
N ILE A 67 16.72 2.95 6.21
CA ILE A 67 17.15 1.69 6.85
C ILE A 67 18.18 0.93 6.01
N GLY A 68 18.22 1.18 4.69
CA GLY A 68 19.15 0.52 3.79
C GLY A 68 18.86 -0.97 3.56
N LEU A 69 17.63 -1.42 3.73
CA LEU A 69 17.15 -2.73 3.29
C LEU A 69 16.35 -2.57 1.98
N PRO A 70 16.21 -3.61 1.14
CA PRO A 70 15.35 -3.57 -0.06
C PRO A 70 13.86 -3.60 0.33
N VAL A 71 13.43 -2.59 1.09
CA VAL A 71 12.06 -2.41 1.56
C VAL A 71 11.34 -1.51 0.56
N ILE A 72 10.15 -1.94 0.16
CA ILE A 72 9.20 -1.11 -0.57
C ILE A 72 8.23 -0.53 0.45
N LEU A 73 7.95 0.77 0.36
CA LEU A 73 6.88 1.40 1.12
C LEU A 73 5.61 1.45 0.28
N GLY A 74 4.50 1.04 0.87
CA GLY A 74 3.17 1.08 0.27
C GLY A 74 2.14 1.61 1.27
N CYS A 75 0.91 1.83 0.81
CA CYS A 75 -0.14 2.37 1.66
C CYS A 75 -0.48 1.40 2.79
N ALA A 76 -0.65 1.94 3.99
CA ALA A 76 -1.04 1.19 5.17
C ALA A 76 -2.51 0.75 5.05
N VAL A 77 -2.72 -0.55 4.80
CA VAL A 77 -4.04 -1.15 4.63
C VAL A 77 -4.88 -1.04 5.91
N GLN A 78 -4.24 -1.09 7.07
CA GLN A 78 -4.83 -0.82 8.39
C GLN A 78 -5.47 0.58 8.53
N ALA A 79 -5.07 1.54 7.68
CA ALA A 79 -5.60 2.89 7.73
C ALA A 79 -6.91 3.06 6.94
N ILE A 80 -7.32 2.08 6.12
CA ILE A 80 -8.51 2.19 5.26
C ILE A 80 -9.77 2.52 6.07
N ALA A 81 -10.14 1.67 7.02
CA ALA A 81 -11.37 1.86 7.80
C ALA A 81 -11.34 3.15 8.64
N PRO A 82 -10.27 3.48 9.38
CA PRO A 82 -10.14 4.77 10.06
C PRO A 82 -10.26 5.99 9.14
N ILE A 83 -9.63 5.94 7.95
CA ILE A 83 -9.71 7.04 6.98
C ILE A 83 -11.14 7.22 6.48
N ILE A 84 -11.81 6.13 6.11
CA ILE A 84 -13.22 6.17 5.67
C ILE A 84 -14.08 6.78 6.78
N LEU A 85 -13.91 6.33 8.03
CA LEU A 85 -14.67 6.84 9.17
C LEU A 85 -14.45 8.34 9.40
N ILE A 86 -13.19 8.80 9.37
CA ILE A 86 -12.85 10.23 9.52
C ILE A 86 -13.43 11.04 8.35
N GLY A 87 -13.33 10.53 7.12
CA GLY A 87 -13.85 11.20 5.93
C GLY A 87 -15.37 11.36 5.94
N GLN A 88 -16.10 10.33 6.41
CA GLN A 88 -17.56 10.34 6.51
C GLN A 88 -18.09 11.17 7.68
N SER A 89 -17.43 11.08 8.85
CA SER A 89 -17.89 11.78 10.06
C SER A 89 -17.42 13.23 10.16
N MET A 90 -16.35 13.58 9.46
CA MET A 90 -15.72 14.90 9.54
C MET A 90 -15.58 15.50 8.14
N SER A 91 -14.43 15.31 7.50
CA SER A 91 -14.15 15.83 6.16
C SER A 91 -12.90 15.17 5.57
N ILE A 92 -12.73 15.30 4.26
CA ILE A 92 -11.51 14.88 3.57
C ILE A 92 -10.29 15.69 4.06
N SER A 93 -10.45 16.98 4.34
CA SER A 93 -9.39 17.81 4.93
C SER A 93 -8.92 17.31 6.31
N ALA A 94 -9.83 16.74 7.11
CA ALA A 94 -9.52 16.18 8.42
C ALA A 94 -8.65 14.92 8.31
N ILE A 95 -8.89 14.09 7.28
CA ILE A 95 -8.07 12.91 6.98
C ILE A 95 -6.61 13.35 6.80
N TYR A 96 -6.36 14.29 5.89
CA TYR A 96 -5.00 14.68 5.54
C TYR A 96 -4.31 15.45 6.66
N GLY A 97 -5.03 16.29 7.41
CA GLY A 97 -4.48 16.92 8.63
C GLY A 97 -4.07 15.89 9.67
N ALA A 98 -4.88 14.86 9.90
CA ALA A 98 -4.54 13.76 10.81
C ALA A 98 -3.35 12.92 10.32
N ILE A 99 -3.27 12.62 9.02
CA ILE A 99 -2.14 11.92 8.40
C ILE A 99 -0.83 12.70 8.63
N ILE A 100 -0.80 14.00 8.32
CA ILE A 100 0.41 14.84 8.51
C ILE A 100 0.89 14.81 9.95
N VAL A 101 -0.01 15.03 10.92
CA VAL A 101 0.35 15.03 12.34
C VAL A 101 0.80 13.65 12.81
N SER A 102 0.16 12.57 12.33
CA SER A 102 0.58 11.21 12.66
C SER A 102 1.97 10.87 12.11
N GLY A 103 2.31 11.32 10.90
CA GLY A 103 3.64 11.15 10.32
C GLY A 103 4.71 11.94 11.09
N LEU A 104 4.39 13.16 11.53
CA LEU A 104 5.25 13.94 12.41
C LEU A 104 5.47 13.22 13.74
N PHE A 105 4.41 12.67 14.33
CA PHE A 105 4.51 11.87 15.54
C PHE A 105 5.42 10.66 15.35
N VAL A 106 5.24 9.88 14.28
CA VAL A 106 6.11 8.73 13.93
C VAL A 106 7.58 9.15 13.82
N PHE A 107 7.85 10.26 13.13
CA PHE A 107 9.20 10.78 12.96
C PHE A 107 9.86 11.13 14.31
N LEU A 108 9.10 11.73 15.22
CA LEU A 108 9.57 12.15 16.54
C LEU A 108 9.74 10.97 17.50
N ILE A 109 8.82 9.99 17.49
CA ILE A 109 8.83 8.84 18.40
C ILE A 109 9.78 7.72 17.94
N ALA A 110 10.19 7.70 16.67
CA ALA A 110 11.11 6.73 16.08
C ALA A 110 12.30 6.28 16.96
N PRO A 111 13.10 7.17 17.58
CA PRO A 111 14.22 6.76 18.44
C PRO A 111 13.76 6.06 19.73
N PHE A 112 12.61 6.43 20.27
CA PHE A 112 12.04 5.78 21.43
C PHE A 112 11.47 4.40 21.05
N PHE A 113 10.72 4.34 19.95
CA PHE A 113 10.11 3.11 19.47
C PHE A 113 11.16 2.03 19.13
N SER A 114 12.30 2.43 18.56
CA SER A 114 13.39 1.50 18.25
C SER A 114 14.01 0.83 19.48
N MET A 115 13.92 1.45 20.67
CA MET A 115 14.40 0.85 21.93
C MET A 115 13.41 -0.17 22.50
N ILE A 116 12.11 0.05 22.31
CA ILE A 116 11.05 -0.83 22.81
C ILE A 116 10.70 -1.95 21.83
N VAL A 117 11.32 -1.98 20.64
CA VAL A 117 11.08 -2.98 19.58
C VAL A 117 11.17 -4.43 20.07
N ARG A 118 12.00 -4.69 21.08
CA ARG A 118 12.16 -6.02 21.72
C ARG A 118 10.87 -6.56 22.34
N PHE A 119 9.90 -5.71 22.63
CA PHE A 119 8.60 -6.09 23.21
C PHE A 119 7.59 -6.52 22.14
N PHE A 120 7.96 -6.46 20.86
CA PHE A 120 7.13 -6.90 19.73
C PHE A 120 7.78 -8.12 19.06
N PRO A 121 7.81 -9.30 19.71
CA PRO A 121 8.36 -10.52 19.12
C PRO A 121 7.57 -10.95 17.87
N PRO A 122 8.11 -11.86 17.04
CA PRO A 122 7.46 -12.31 15.80
C PRO A 122 6.02 -12.79 15.96
N VAL A 123 5.65 -13.30 17.13
CA VAL A 123 4.27 -13.70 17.43
C VAL A 123 3.31 -12.49 17.46
N VAL A 124 3.75 -11.32 17.95
CA VAL A 124 2.93 -10.11 17.97
C VAL A 124 2.78 -9.54 16.57
N THR A 125 3.89 -9.39 15.84
CA THR A 125 3.85 -8.87 14.46
C THR A 125 3.04 -9.77 13.54
N GLY A 126 3.23 -11.10 13.62
CA GLY A 126 2.46 -12.09 12.87
C GLY A 126 0.97 -12.09 13.22
N SER A 127 0.62 -11.92 14.51
CA SER A 127 -0.79 -11.82 14.93
C SER A 127 -1.46 -10.56 14.38
N VAL A 128 -0.78 -9.40 14.44
CA VAL A 128 -1.29 -8.14 13.88
C VAL A 128 -1.56 -8.28 12.38
N VAL A 129 -0.59 -8.80 11.62
CA VAL A 129 -0.74 -9.01 10.16
C VAL A 129 -1.88 -9.98 9.85
N THR A 130 -2.04 -11.04 10.66
CA THR A 130 -3.13 -12.01 10.50
C THR A 130 -4.49 -11.36 10.72
N VAL A 131 -4.63 -10.56 11.79
CA VAL A 131 -5.88 -9.83 12.08
C VAL A 131 -6.21 -8.86 10.95
N ILE A 132 -5.23 -8.10 10.45
CA ILE A 132 -5.42 -7.18 9.30
C ILE A 132 -5.91 -7.95 8.07
N GLY A 133 -5.32 -9.10 7.76
CA GLY A 133 -5.78 -9.94 6.65
C GLY A 133 -7.22 -10.42 6.83
N LEU A 134 -7.57 -10.91 8.02
CA LEU A 134 -8.90 -11.42 8.34
C LEU A 134 -9.98 -10.32 8.28
N THR A 135 -9.68 -9.09 8.73
CA THR A 135 -10.64 -7.98 8.71
C THR A 135 -10.95 -7.48 7.29
N LEU A 136 -10.10 -7.78 6.30
CA LEU A 136 -10.31 -7.42 4.90
C LEU A 136 -11.07 -8.47 4.10
N ILE A 137 -11.19 -9.70 4.61
CA ILE A 137 -11.95 -10.77 3.92
C ILE A 137 -13.39 -10.33 3.62
N PRO A 138 -14.16 -9.72 4.55
CA PRO A 138 -15.51 -9.26 4.25
C PRO A 138 -15.54 -8.23 3.12
N VAL A 139 -14.60 -7.29 3.10
CA VAL A 139 -14.49 -6.27 2.05
C VAL A 139 -14.22 -6.94 0.69
N ALA A 140 -13.33 -7.92 0.65
CA ALA A 140 -13.04 -8.68 -0.57
C ALA A 140 -14.27 -9.46 -1.07
N ILE A 141 -15.01 -10.12 -0.17
CA ILE A 141 -16.23 -10.87 -0.53
C ILE A 141 -17.34 -9.94 -1.00
N ASN A 142 -17.55 -8.79 -0.34
CA ASN A 142 -18.54 -7.80 -0.74
C ASN A 142 -18.24 -7.25 -2.15
N ASN A 143 -16.97 -6.96 -2.44
CA ASN A 143 -16.55 -6.53 -3.78
C ASN A 143 -16.70 -7.66 -4.82
N LEU A 144 -16.38 -8.90 -4.45
CA LEU A 144 -16.57 -10.08 -5.30
C LEU A 144 -18.05 -10.29 -5.66
N ALA A 145 -18.96 -10.01 -4.73
CA ALA A 145 -20.39 -10.09 -4.95
C ALA A 145 -20.96 -8.93 -5.81
N GLY A 146 -20.16 -7.94 -6.20
CA GLY A 146 -20.59 -6.81 -7.02
C GLY A 146 -20.57 -5.45 -6.32
N GLY A 147 -20.10 -5.40 -5.07
CA GLY A 147 -20.00 -4.17 -4.29
C GLY A 147 -21.20 -3.95 -3.37
N GLU A 148 -20.93 -3.51 -2.15
CA GLU A 148 -21.97 -3.30 -1.14
C GLU A 148 -22.99 -2.25 -1.61
N GLY A 149 -24.28 -2.60 -1.54
CA GLY A 149 -25.37 -1.72 -2.01
C GLY A 149 -25.65 -1.78 -3.53
N ALA A 150 -24.95 -2.61 -4.30
CA ALA A 150 -25.23 -2.80 -5.72
C ALA A 150 -26.58 -3.51 -5.95
N LYS A 151 -27.31 -3.11 -7.01
CA LYS A 151 -28.61 -3.71 -7.37
C LYS A 151 -28.48 -5.20 -7.75
N ASP A 152 -27.33 -5.58 -8.28
CA ASP A 152 -26.99 -6.94 -8.70
C ASP A 152 -26.03 -7.62 -7.71
N PHE A 153 -26.05 -7.20 -6.44
CA PHE A 153 -25.25 -7.83 -5.39
C PHE A 153 -25.55 -9.33 -5.30
N GLY A 154 -24.48 -10.14 -5.29
CA GLY A 154 -24.57 -11.60 -5.26
C GLY A 154 -25.08 -12.22 -6.56
N SER A 155 -25.15 -11.47 -7.67
CA SER A 155 -25.58 -12.04 -8.95
C SER A 155 -24.65 -13.20 -9.38
N PRO A 156 -25.19 -14.25 -10.03
CA PRO A 156 -24.37 -15.38 -10.50
C PRO A 156 -23.23 -14.93 -11.40
N TYR A 157 -23.43 -13.84 -12.15
CA TYR A 157 -22.40 -13.24 -12.99
C TYR A 157 -21.24 -12.66 -12.17
N ASN A 158 -21.50 -11.82 -11.16
CA ASN A 158 -20.45 -11.21 -10.33
C ASN A 158 -19.64 -12.29 -9.60
N LEU A 159 -20.35 -13.28 -9.03
CA LEU A 159 -19.71 -14.41 -8.38
C LEU A 159 -18.86 -15.22 -9.36
N ALA A 160 -19.37 -15.54 -10.56
CA ALA A 160 -18.62 -16.28 -11.57
C ALA A 160 -17.39 -15.51 -12.05
N LEU A 161 -17.51 -14.19 -12.28
CA LEU A 161 -16.40 -13.33 -12.68
C LEU A 161 -15.31 -13.29 -11.60
N GLY A 162 -15.71 -13.06 -10.35
CA GLY A 162 -14.79 -12.94 -9.23
C GLY A 162 -14.11 -14.26 -8.86
N PHE A 163 -14.87 -15.36 -8.73
CA PHE A 163 -14.29 -16.68 -8.50
C PHE A 163 -13.49 -17.19 -9.71
N GLY A 164 -13.90 -16.87 -10.93
CA GLY A 164 -13.14 -17.16 -12.14
C GLY A 164 -11.79 -16.44 -12.18
N THR A 165 -11.78 -15.15 -11.80
CA THR A 165 -10.57 -14.35 -11.65
C THR A 165 -9.66 -14.94 -10.57
N LEU A 166 -10.20 -15.29 -9.40
CA LEU A 166 -9.45 -15.93 -8.32
C LEU A 166 -8.86 -17.27 -8.76
N LEU A 167 -9.64 -18.11 -9.44
CA LEU A 167 -9.19 -19.40 -9.95
C LEU A 167 -8.02 -19.21 -10.93
N LEU A 168 -8.13 -18.25 -11.85
CA LEU A 168 -7.05 -17.93 -12.78
C LEU A 168 -5.77 -17.50 -12.04
N ILE A 169 -5.88 -16.63 -11.03
CA ILE A 169 -4.75 -16.22 -10.19
C ILE A 169 -4.09 -17.45 -9.54
N ILE A 170 -4.89 -18.35 -8.95
CA ILE A 170 -4.38 -19.57 -8.29
C ILE A 170 -3.69 -20.49 -9.30
N LEU A 171 -4.27 -20.68 -10.49
CA LEU A 171 -3.67 -21.51 -11.54
C LEU A 171 -2.33 -20.93 -12.01
N ILE A 172 -2.26 -19.62 -12.27
CA ILE A 172 -1.00 -18.96 -12.64
C ILE A 172 0.01 -19.03 -11.50
N PHE A 173 -0.43 -18.85 -10.25
CA PHE A 173 0.48 -18.92 -9.10
C PHE A 173 1.04 -20.33 -8.87
N LYS A 174 0.23 -21.37 -9.12
CA LYS A 174 0.61 -22.78 -8.97
C LYS A 174 1.49 -23.29 -10.12
N PHE A 175 1.13 -22.97 -11.36
CA PHE A 175 1.80 -23.53 -12.56
C PHE A 175 2.82 -22.57 -13.18
N GLY A 176 2.72 -21.27 -12.91
CA GLY A 176 3.63 -20.24 -13.40
C GLY A 176 5.02 -20.33 -12.75
N LYS A 177 6.03 -19.89 -13.50
CA LYS A 177 7.44 -19.86 -13.05
C LYS A 177 8.01 -18.45 -13.13
N GLY A 178 8.90 -18.12 -12.19
CA GLY A 178 9.63 -16.85 -12.16
C GLY A 178 8.70 -15.63 -12.22
N PHE A 179 8.89 -14.80 -13.25
CA PHE A 179 8.14 -13.55 -13.44
C PHE A 179 6.63 -13.75 -13.52
N LEU A 180 6.18 -14.78 -14.22
CA LEU A 180 4.75 -15.02 -14.44
C LEU A 180 3.99 -15.25 -13.12
N ARG A 181 4.66 -15.90 -12.16
CA ARG A 181 4.12 -16.11 -10.81
C ARG A 181 4.05 -14.83 -9.99
N ALA A 182 5.03 -13.92 -10.17
CA ALA A 182 5.09 -12.65 -9.45
C ALA A 182 3.98 -11.67 -9.85
N ILE A 183 3.56 -11.69 -11.12
CA ILE A 183 2.49 -10.83 -11.65
C ILE A 183 1.15 -11.54 -11.82
N ALA A 184 0.98 -12.72 -11.20
CA ALA A 184 -0.23 -13.54 -11.34
C ALA A 184 -1.52 -12.78 -11.00
N VAL A 185 -1.50 -11.96 -9.94
CA VAL A 185 -2.63 -11.13 -9.53
C VAL A 185 -2.97 -10.10 -10.61
N LEU A 186 -1.97 -9.41 -11.17
CA LEU A 186 -2.18 -8.42 -12.23
C LEU A 186 -2.78 -9.06 -13.49
N ILE A 187 -2.27 -10.23 -13.90
CA ILE A 187 -2.80 -10.97 -15.06
C ILE A 187 -4.26 -11.38 -14.81
N GLY A 188 -4.55 -11.89 -13.62
CA GLY A 188 -5.92 -12.23 -13.23
C GLY A 188 -6.86 -11.04 -13.33
N LEU A 189 -6.48 -9.90 -12.76
CA LEU A 189 -7.25 -8.66 -12.83
C LEU A 189 -7.48 -8.21 -14.27
N LEU A 190 -6.44 -8.20 -15.11
CA LEU A 190 -6.56 -7.83 -16.52
C LEU A 190 -7.51 -8.77 -17.28
N ALA A 191 -7.37 -10.08 -17.09
CA ALA A 191 -8.25 -11.06 -17.73
C ALA A 191 -9.71 -10.91 -17.28
N GLY A 192 -9.94 -10.72 -15.97
CA GLY A 192 -11.27 -10.47 -15.42
C GLY A 192 -11.89 -9.19 -15.98
N SER A 193 -11.14 -8.08 -16.01
CA SER A 193 -11.60 -6.83 -16.60
C SER A 193 -11.90 -6.94 -18.10
N ILE A 194 -11.11 -7.72 -18.86
CA ILE A 194 -11.38 -7.96 -20.28
C ILE A 194 -12.69 -8.74 -20.46
N VAL A 195 -12.91 -9.79 -19.68
CA VAL A 195 -14.17 -10.56 -19.71
C VAL A 195 -15.35 -9.64 -19.42
N ASP A 196 -15.24 -8.78 -18.41
CA ASP A 196 -16.30 -7.84 -18.03
C ASP A 196 -16.55 -6.75 -19.10
N ALA A 197 -15.49 -6.30 -19.77
CA ALA A 197 -15.58 -5.37 -20.89
C ALA A 197 -16.44 -5.91 -22.03
N PHE A 198 -16.33 -7.21 -22.35
CA PHE A 198 -17.09 -7.82 -23.43
C PHE A 198 -18.55 -8.12 -23.07
N THR A 199 -18.87 -8.31 -21.81
CA THR A 199 -20.20 -8.72 -21.34
C THR A 199 -21.08 -7.54 -20.93
N ARG A 200 -20.53 -6.56 -20.20
CA ARG A 200 -21.27 -5.42 -19.65
C ARG A 200 -20.90 -4.09 -20.30
N GLY A 201 -19.77 -4.04 -21.00
CA GLY A 201 -19.21 -2.80 -21.54
C GLY A 201 -18.54 -1.98 -20.43
N ILE A 202 -17.24 -1.73 -20.57
CA ILE A 202 -16.51 -0.83 -19.69
C ILE A 202 -16.45 0.55 -20.34
N SER A 203 -16.79 1.60 -19.60
CA SER A 203 -16.56 2.97 -20.07
C SER A 203 -15.06 3.28 -20.05
N LEU A 204 -14.51 3.63 -21.22
CA LEU A 204 -13.13 4.11 -21.35
C LEU A 204 -13.05 5.65 -21.35
N SER A 205 -14.15 6.35 -21.06
CA SER A 205 -14.19 7.82 -21.08
C SER A 205 -13.16 8.44 -20.14
N ALA A 206 -13.01 7.88 -18.94
CA ALA A 206 -12.00 8.33 -17.97
C ALA A 206 -10.57 8.16 -18.47
N VAL A 207 -10.30 7.17 -19.33
CA VAL A 207 -8.97 6.96 -19.94
C VAL A 207 -8.74 7.94 -21.08
N SER A 208 -9.75 8.22 -21.91
CA SER A 208 -9.63 9.19 -23.01
C SER A 208 -9.50 10.64 -22.53
N GLU A 209 -10.09 10.97 -21.38
CA GLU A 209 -10.03 12.30 -20.77
C GLU A 209 -8.82 12.47 -19.83
N ALA A 210 -8.10 11.38 -19.52
CA ALA A 210 -6.95 11.44 -18.63
C ALA A 210 -5.79 12.21 -19.26
N THR A 211 -5.17 13.09 -18.48
CA THR A 211 -3.95 13.79 -18.87
C THR A 211 -2.78 12.81 -18.87
N TRP A 212 -1.88 12.92 -19.86
CA TRP A 212 -0.69 12.08 -19.95
C TRP A 212 0.24 12.17 -18.74
N LEU A 213 0.22 13.28 -18.01
CA LEU A 213 1.06 13.51 -16.85
C LEU A 213 0.28 14.25 -15.76
N HIS A 214 0.16 13.61 -14.60
CA HIS A 214 -0.35 14.22 -13.37
C HIS A 214 0.83 14.56 -12.46
N LEU A 215 1.13 15.85 -12.30
CA LEU A 215 2.07 16.28 -11.28
C LEU A 215 1.40 16.23 -9.91
N PRO A 216 2.11 15.78 -8.85
CA PRO A 216 1.59 15.82 -7.50
C PRO A 216 1.39 17.27 -7.08
N THR A 217 0.12 17.70 -6.98
CA THR A 217 -0.23 19.03 -6.49
C THR A 217 -0.44 18.96 -4.98
N PRO A 218 0.30 19.73 -4.17
CA PRO A 218 0.04 19.84 -2.75
C PRO A 218 -1.39 20.28 -2.49
N PHE A 219 -2.06 19.67 -1.51
CA PHE A 219 -3.39 20.08 -1.04
C PHE A 219 -4.48 20.11 -2.14
N TYR A 220 -4.43 19.16 -3.08
CA TYR A 220 -5.43 18.94 -4.13
C TYR A 220 -6.88 18.91 -3.61
N PHE A 221 -7.13 18.24 -2.47
CA PHE A 221 -8.46 18.17 -1.86
C PHE A 221 -8.76 19.33 -0.88
N GLY A 222 -7.89 20.35 -0.85
CA GLY A 222 -7.97 21.50 0.04
C GLY A 222 -6.97 21.44 1.20
N MET A 223 -6.92 22.55 1.95
CA MET A 223 -6.03 22.70 3.09
C MET A 223 -6.39 21.70 4.21
N PRO A 224 -5.39 21.14 4.92
CA PRO A 224 -5.61 20.22 6.01
C PRO A 224 -6.31 20.90 7.18
N SER A 225 -7.29 20.21 7.78
CA SER A 225 -7.91 20.62 9.04
C SER A 225 -7.47 19.70 10.18
N PHE A 226 -7.27 20.28 11.36
CA PHE A 226 -6.68 19.55 12.49
C PHE A 226 -7.76 19.26 13.54
N HIS A 227 -8.14 17.99 13.63
CA HIS A 227 -9.12 17.52 14.62
C HIS A 227 -8.46 16.51 15.57
N ALA A 228 -8.59 16.75 16.87
CA ALA A 228 -7.91 15.94 17.89
C ALA A 228 -8.31 14.46 17.81
N SER A 229 -9.59 14.14 17.64
CA SER A 229 -10.08 12.75 17.52
C SER A 229 -9.47 12.02 16.31
N ALA A 230 -9.44 12.67 15.14
CA ALA A 230 -8.84 12.13 13.93
C ALA A 230 -7.32 11.93 14.09
N ILE A 231 -6.63 12.91 14.68
CA ILE A 231 -5.19 12.86 14.95
C ILE A 231 -4.85 11.69 15.87
N ILE A 232 -5.55 11.55 16.99
CA ILE A 232 -5.33 10.45 17.95
C ILE A 232 -5.55 9.11 17.26
N THR A 233 -6.63 8.98 16.48
CA THR A 233 -6.94 7.77 15.73
C THR A 233 -5.79 7.42 14.77
N MET A 234 -5.32 8.39 13.98
CA MET A 234 -4.23 8.16 13.03
C MET A 234 -2.88 7.87 13.70
N ILE A 235 -2.61 8.45 14.87
CA ILE A 235 -1.42 8.12 15.69
C ILE A 235 -1.47 6.65 16.13
N LEU A 236 -2.62 6.18 16.63
CA LEU A 236 -2.77 4.78 17.05
C LEU A 236 -2.55 3.82 15.88
N ILE A 237 -3.13 4.12 14.72
CA ILE A 237 -2.92 3.33 13.50
C ILE A 237 -1.46 3.35 13.07
N SER A 238 -0.80 4.51 13.13
CA SER A 238 0.61 4.63 12.77
C SER A 238 1.51 3.82 13.71
N LEU A 239 1.17 3.70 15.00
CA LEU A 239 1.89 2.82 15.93
C LEU A 239 1.73 1.34 15.54
N VAL A 240 0.53 0.92 15.12
CA VAL A 240 0.31 -0.44 14.59
C VAL A 240 1.14 -0.66 13.33
N SER A 241 1.20 0.31 12.43
CA SER A 241 2.08 0.30 11.25
C SER A 241 3.56 0.17 11.62
N MET A 242 4.04 0.85 12.65
CA MET A 242 5.44 0.70 13.10
C MET A 242 5.74 -0.73 13.61
N VAL A 243 4.78 -1.38 14.29
CA VAL A 243 4.90 -2.78 14.72
C VAL A 243 4.95 -3.71 13.50
N GLU A 244 4.12 -3.48 12.49
CA GLU A 244 4.16 -4.25 11.23
C GLU A 244 5.51 -4.06 10.51
N SER A 245 5.94 -2.82 10.32
CA SER A 245 7.21 -2.47 9.68
C SER A 245 8.41 -3.09 10.38
N THR A 246 8.38 -3.16 11.71
CA THR A 246 9.39 -3.89 12.50
C THR A 246 9.55 -5.33 12.02
N GLY A 247 8.43 -6.06 11.86
CA GLY A 247 8.43 -7.43 11.39
C GLY A 247 9.01 -7.56 10.00
N VAL A 248 8.66 -6.64 9.09
CA VAL A 248 9.19 -6.58 7.73
C VAL A 248 10.69 -6.30 7.72
N TYR A 249 11.18 -5.39 8.56
CA TYR A 249 12.59 -5.08 8.68
C TYR A 249 13.40 -6.28 9.17
N PHE A 250 12.92 -7.00 10.19
CA PHE A 250 13.60 -8.20 10.66
C PHE A 250 13.57 -9.33 9.63
N ALA A 251 12.43 -9.55 8.96
CA ALA A 251 12.35 -10.56 7.90
C ALA A 251 13.31 -10.26 6.74
N LEU A 252 13.41 -9.00 6.30
CA LEU A 252 14.35 -8.60 5.26
C LEU A 252 15.81 -8.59 5.74
N SER A 253 16.06 -8.25 6.99
CA SER A 253 17.37 -8.40 7.64
C SER A 253 17.85 -9.85 7.57
N ASP A 254 16.99 -10.80 7.93
CA ASP A 254 17.31 -12.23 7.90
C ASP A 254 17.52 -12.74 6.48
N ILE A 255 16.66 -12.34 5.54
CA ILE A 255 16.81 -12.71 4.12
C ILE A 255 18.10 -12.12 3.54
N THR A 256 18.44 -10.87 3.86
CA THR A 256 19.62 -10.19 3.30
C THR A 256 20.92 -10.43 4.08
N GLY A 257 20.86 -11.03 5.27
CA GLY A 257 22.00 -11.23 6.16
C GLY A 257 22.55 -9.94 6.78
N GLN A 258 21.80 -8.83 6.74
CA GLN A 258 22.21 -7.53 7.28
C GLN A 258 21.72 -7.38 8.72
N LYS A 259 22.63 -7.40 9.70
CA LYS A 259 22.27 -7.20 11.12
C LYS A 259 21.79 -5.77 11.37
N LEU A 260 20.53 -5.61 11.76
CA LEU A 260 19.95 -4.32 12.14
C LEU A 260 20.32 -3.91 13.57
N LYS A 261 20.66 -2.63 13.75
CA LYS A 261 20.81 -1.99 15.06
C LYS A 261 19.61 -1.08 15.35
N ALA A 262 19.40 -0.70 16.61
CA ALA A 262 18.33 0.23 16.99
C ALA A 262 18.38 1.57 16.23
N ASN A 263 19.59 2.04 15.89
CA ASN A 263 19.75 3.25 15.07
C ASN A 263 19.27 3.06 13.62
N ASP A 264 19.42 1.87 13.04
CA ASP A 264 18.94 1.58 11.69
C ASP A 264 17.41 1.53 11.66
N LEU A 265 16.81 0.93 12.69
CA LEU A 265 15.36 0.95 12.89
C LEU A 265 14.84 2.37 13.07
N THR A 266 15.51 3.19 13.88
CA THR A 266 15.18 4.61 14.06
C THR A 266 15.15 5.36 12.72
N LYS A 267 16.15 5.13 11.87
CA LYS A 267 16.21 5.72 10.52
C LYS A 267 15.09 5.23 9.62
N GLY A 268 14.75 3.94 9.71
CA GLY A 268 13.62 3.35 8.98
C GLY A 268 12.30 3.99 9.36
N TYR A 269 11.99 4.08 10.65
CA TYR A 269 10.76 4.72 11.12
C TYR A 269 10.71 6.21 10.78
N ARG A 270 11.84 6.92 10.78
CA ARG A 270 11.89 8.31 10.32
C ARG A 270 11.58 8.45 8.84
N SER A 271 12.08 7.54 8.00
CA SER A 271 11.71 7.49 6.57
C SER A 271 10.21 7.26 6.40
N GLU A 272 9.61 6.35 7.17
CA GLU A 272 8.15 6.14 7.17
C GLU A 272 7.40 7.40 7.63
N GLY A 273 7.81 8.03 8.73
CA GLY A 273 7.21 9.27 9.21
C GLY A 273 7.25 10.39 8.18
N LEU A 274 8.39 10.56 7.50
CA LEU A 274 8.53 11.52 6.38
C LEU A 274 7.63 11.14 5.21
N ALA A 275 7.55 9.86 4.85
CA ALA A 275 6.67 9.39 3.80
C ALA A 275 5.20 9.67 4.14
N ILE A 276 4.77 9.43 5.38
CA ILE A 276 3.40 9.73 5.86
C ILE A 276 3.11 11.24 5.78
N ILE A 277 4.05 12.09 6.19
CA ILE A 277 3.90 13.56 6.07
C ILE A 277 3.73 13.97 4.61
N LEU A 278 4.60 13.48 3.72
CA LEU A 278 4.48 13.73 2.28
C LEU A 278 3.16 13.18 1.73
N GLY A 279 2.72 12.05 2.24
CA GLY A 279 1.45 11.45 1.90
C GLY A 279 0.29 12.40 2.19
N GLY A 280 0.26 12.98 3.38
CA GLY A 280 -0.75 13.97 3.74
C GLY A 280 -0.65 15.28 2.93
N ILE A 281 0.56 15.77 2.62
CA ILE A 281 0.76 17.01 1.83
C ILE A 281 0.26 16.85 0.39
N PHE A 282 0.58 15.72 -0.25
CA PHE A 282 0.18 15.43 -1.64
C PHE A 282 -1.15 14.68 -1.74
N ASN A 283 -1.90 14.62 -0.64
CA ASN A 283 -3.20 13.98 -0.53
C ASN A 283 -3.24 12.53 -1.02
N THR A 284 -2.28 11.73 -0.56
CA THR A 284 -2.24 10.27 -0.70
C THR A 284 -2.38 9.65 0.70
N PHE A 285 -1.92 8.41 0.87
CA PHE A 285 -2.19 7.62 2.06
C PHE A 285 -0.99 7.55 3.01
N PRO A 286 -1.20 7.18 4.29
CA PRO A 286 -0.08 6.85 5.17
C PRO A 286 0.69 5.64 4.62
N TYR A 287 2.02 5.73 4.60
CA TYR A 287 2.89 4.68 4.08
C TYR A 287 3.52 3.85 5.19
N THR A 288 3.68 2.56 4.93
CA THR A 288 4.33 1.58 5.82
C THR A 288 5.10 0.55 5.00
N ALA A 289 5.91 -0.28 5.66
CA ALA A 289 6.70 -1.29 4.97
C ALA A 289 5.80 -2.38 4.37
N TYR A 290 5.98 -2.62 3.06
CA TYR A 290 5.12 -3.51 2.30
C TYR A 290 5.50 -4.97 2.56
N SER A 291 4.75 -5.65 3.43
CA SER A 291 5.03 -7.02 3.89
C SER A 291 5.00 -8.06 2.77
N GLN A 292 4.20 -7.81 1.72
CA GLN A 292 4.12 -8.65 0.53
C GLN A 292 5.42 -8.65 -0.28
N ASN A 293 6.19 -7.55 -0.22
CA ASN A 293 7.50 -7.48 -0.88
C ASN A 293 8.49 -8.49 -0.27
N VAL A 294 8.36 -8.80 1.02
CA VAL A 294 9.22 -9.80 1.69
C VAL A 294 9.10 -11.16 1.00
N GLY A 295 7.87 -11.59 0.72
CA GLY A 295 7.61 -12.85 0.03
C GLY A 295 8.21 -12.87 -1.38
N LEU A 296 8.12 -11.74 -2.11
CA LEU A 296 8.70 -11.62 -3.44
C LEU A 296 10.24 -11.68 -3.41
N VAL A 297 10.89 -10.96 -2.48
CA VAL A 297 12.35 -10.98 -2.31
C VAL A 297 12.83 -12.38 -1.94
N GLN A 298 12.10 -13.08 -1.07
CA GLN A 298 12.40 -14.46 -0.68
C GLN A 298 12.30 -15.44 -1.87
N LEU A 299 11.25 -15.32 -2.68
CA LEU A 299 11.00 -16.20 -3.83
C LEU A 299 11.90 -15.91 -5.04
N SER A 300 12.20 -14.63 -5.29
CA SER A 300 13.05 -14.21 -6.41
C SER A 300 14.53 -14.41 -6.14
N GLY A 301 14.95 -14.46 -4.87
CA GLY A 301 16.35 -14.53 -4.46
C GLY A 301 17.15 -13.26 -4.76
N VAL A 302 16.50 -12.19 -5.24
CA VAL A 302 17.12 -10.92 -5.60
C VAL A 302 17.12 -10.01 -4.38
N LYS A 303 18.29 -9.88 -3.73
CA LYS A 303 18.47 -9.15 -2.46
C LYS A 303 19.10 -7.76 -2.63
N THR A 304 19.17 -7.26 -3.87
CA THR A 304 19.82 -5.97 -4.19
C THR A 304 18.93 -4.78 -3.86
N LYS A 305 19.55 -3.66 -3.49
CA LYS A 305 18.90 -2.36 -3.27
C LYS A 305 18.72 -1.55 -4.57
N LYS A 306 19.44 -1.93 -5.62
CA LYS A 306 19.48 -1.28 -6.94
C LYS A 306 18.38 -1.76 -7.86
#